data_AF-A0A2V8K3Y5-F1
#
_entry.id   AF-A0A2V8K3Y5-F1
#
_cell.length_a   1.000
_cell.length_b   1.000
_cell.length_c   1.000
_cell.angle_alpha   90.00
_cell.angle_beta   90.00
_cell.angle_gamma   90.00
#
_symmetry.space_group_name_H-M   'P 1'
#
loop_
_entity.id
_entity.type
_entity.pdbx_description
1 polymer ?
#
loop_
_entity_poly.entity_id
_entity_poly.type
_entity_poly.pdbx_seq_one_letter_code
_entity_poly.pdbx_strand_id
1 'polypeptide(L)' 'DKTKIVGIDDVKYASLLPIPLTTQHQPCLDLGRIAMATMIDRLEHPGLPTRDISLGCRLVVRKSCGAQPSPSMSA' A
#
# COMPACT_ATOMS: atom_id res chain seq x y z
N ASP A 1 28.13 6.64 -1.26
CA ASP A 1 27.11 7.11 -2.23
C ASP A 1 26.48 6.03 -3.11
N LYS A 2 26.12 4.84 -2.61
CA LYS A 2 25.46 3.78 -3.41
C LYS A 2 24.21 3.17 -2.75
N THR A 3 23.61 3.85 -1.78
CA THR A 3 22.48 3.29 -1.03
C THR A 3 21.19 3.41 -1.84
N LYS A 4 20.57 2.27 -2.13
CA LYS A 4 19.24 2.19 -2.74
C LYS A 4 18.20 2.15 -1.64
N ILE A 5 17.16 2.97 -1.76
CA ILE A 5 16.12 3.12 -0.74
C ILE A 5 14.75 2.81 -1.33
N VAL A 6 13.97 2.01 -0.61
CA VAL A 6 12.54 1.78 -0.84
C VAL A 6 11.80 2.09 0.45
N GLY A 7 10.71 2.83 0.37
CA GLY A 7 9.83 3.13 1.50
C GLY A 7 8.54 2.32 1.49
N ILE A 8 7.67 2.61 2.45
CA ILE A 8 6.30 2.10 2.54
C ILE A 8 5.35 3.31 2.57
N ASP A 9 4.07 3.10 2.30
CA ASP A 9 2.91 4.01 2.43
C ASP A 9 2.53 4.78 1.18
N ASP A 10 3.49 5.15 0.33
CA ASP A 10 3.25 6.05 -0.80
C ASP A 10 2.49 7.34 -0.43
N VAL A 11 2.83 7.89 0.73
CA VAL A 11 2.36 9.20 1.19
C VAL A 11 2.69 10.30 0.17
N LYS A 12 1.87 11.35 0.13
CA LYS A 12 1.94 12.42 -0.89
C LYS A 12 3.35 12.97 -1.13
N TYR A 13 4.11 13.18 -0.05
CA TYR A 13 5.46 13.74 -0.14
C TYR A 13 6.49 12.78 -0.73
N ALA A 14 6.24 11.47 -0.83
CA ALA A 14 7.18 10.50 -1.43
C ALA A 14 7.55 10.87 -2.87
N SER A 15 6.62 11.50 -3.60
CA SER A 15 6.84 12.02 -4.95
C SER A 15 7.55 13.38 -5.00
N LEU A 16 7.55 14.13 -3.89
CA LEU A 16 8.01 15.52 -3.79
C LEU A 16 9.43 15.65 -3.21
N LEU A 17 10.03 14.54 -2.77
CA LEU A 17 11.41 14.53 -2.27
C LEU A 17 12.42 14.86 -3.40
N PRO A 18 13.60 15.42 -3.07
CA PRO A 18 14.64 15.73 -4.05
C PRO A 18 15.02 14.52 -4.93
N ILE A 19 15.00 13.32 -4.35
CA ILE A 19 15.02 12.05 -5.07
C ILE A 19 13.68 11.37 -4.78
N PRO A 20 12.71 11.37 -5.72
CA PRO A 20 11.40 10.75 -5.52
C PRO A 20 11.52 9.29 -5.09
N LEU A 21 10.85 8.94 -4.00
CA LEU A 21 11.01 7.69 -3.26
C LEU A 21 10.19 6.56 -3.89
N THR A 22 10.86 5.48 -4.30
CA THR A 22 10.22 4.21 -4.61
C THR A 22 9.59 3.66 -3.34
N THR A 23 8.34 3.21 -3.41
CA THR A 23 7.60 2.82 -2.20
C THR A 23 6.52 1.79 -2.51
N GLN A 24 6.17 0.97 -1.52
CA GLN A 24 4.98 0.12 -1.57
C GLN A 24 3.75 0.95 -1.17
N HIS A 25 2.82 1.15 -2.09
CA HIS A 25 1.58 1.89 -1.84
C HIS A 25 0.64 1.08 -0.95
N GLN A 26 0.32 1.64 0.22
CA GLN A 26 -0.66 1.08 1.12
C GLN A 26 -2.07 1.56 0.73
N PRO A 27 -3.05 0.66 0.53
CA PRO A 27 -4.43 1.03 0.20
C PRO A 27 -5.20 1.48 1.46
N CYS A 28 -4.75 2.57 2.10
CA CYS A 28 -5.25 2.98 3.43
C CYS A 28 -6.76 3.23 3.48
N LEU A 29 -7.36 3.73 2.39
CA LEU A 29 -8.80 3.93 2.32
C LEU A 29 -9.56 2.61 2.38
N ASP A 30 -9.08 1.60 1.65
CA ASP A 30 -9.71 0.28 1.62
C ASP A 30 -9.45 -0.48 2.92
N LEU A 31 -8.27 -0.33 3.53
CA LEU A 31 -7.99 -0.84 4.88
C LEU A 31 -9.03 -0.33 5.88
N GLY A 32 -9.29 0.99 5.91
CA GLY A 32 -10.29 1.58 6.79
C GLY A 32 -11.71 1.09 6.49
N ARG A 33 -12.08 1.03 5.20
CA ARG A 33 -13.41 0.54 4.79
C ARG A 33 -13.63 -0.91 5.21
N ILE A 34 -12.67 -1.78 4.94
CA ILE A 34 -12.76 -3.21 5.26
C ILE A 34 -12.73 -3.42 6.77
N ALA A 35 -11.89 -2.70 7.52
CA ALA A 35 -11.86 -2.78 8.98
C ALA A 35 -13.22 -2.41 9.59
N MET A 36 -13.81 -1.28 9.16
CA MET A 36 -15.13 -0.86 9.65
C MET A 36 -16.23 -1.86 9.29
N ALA A 37 -16.28 -2.31 8.04
CA ALA A 37 -17.25 -3.31 7.61
C ALA A 37 -17.12 -4.62 8.41
N THR A 38 -15.88 -5.05 8.67
CA THR A 38 -15.58 -6.28 9.44
C THR A 38 -16.03 -6.17 10.88
N MET A 39 -15.86 -5.00 11.51
CA MET A 39 -16.30 -4.74 12.88
C MET A 39 -17.84 -4.70 12.98
N ILE A 40 -18.51 -4.01 12.05
CA ILE A 40 -19.98 -3.93 12.00
C ILE A 40 -20.59 -5.32 11.84
N ASP A 41 -20.09 -6.10 10.88
CA ASP A 41 -20.58 -7.46 10.62
C ASP A 41 -20.38 -8.39 11.84
N ARG A 42 -19.34 -8.16 12.66
CA ARG A 42 -19.18 -8.91 13.92
C ARG A 42 -20.19 -8.51 14.98
N LEU A 43 -20.58 -7.24 15.07
CA LEU A 43 -21.61 -6.78 16.00
C LEU A 43 -22.98 -7.36 15.63
N GLU A 44 -23.30 -7.41 14.34
CA GLU A 44 -24.53 -8.01 13.82
C GLU A 44 -24.53 -9.53 13.95
N HIS A 45 -23.36 -10.18 13.83
CA HIS A 45 -23.20 -11.62 13.91
C HIS A 45 -22.10 -12.04 14.90
N PRO A 46 -22.38 -12.03 16.23
CA PRO A 46 -21.36 -12.28 17.25
C PRO A 46 -20.70 -13.67 17.20
N GLY A 47 -21.37 -14.65 16.59
CA GLY A 47 -20.88 -16.03 16.45
C GLY A 47 -19.91 -16.25 15.28
N LEU A 48 -19.60 -15.23 14.47
CA LEU A 48 -18.67 -15.38 13.35
C LEU A 48 -17.25 -15.74 13.84
N PRO A 49 -16.54 -16.63 13.12
CA PRO A 49 -15.15 -16.94 13.43
C PRO A 49 -14.26 -15.70 13.27
N THR A 50 -13.07 -15.72 13.86
CA THR A 50 -12.02 -14.74 13.59
C THR A 50 -11.65 -14.74 12.11
N ARG A 51 -11.40 -13.54 11.58
CA ARG A 51 -11.06 -13.33 10.18
C ARG A 51 -9.71 -12.64 10.10
N ASP A 52 -8.85 -13.16 9.24
CA ASP A 52 -7.66 -12.46 8.79
C ASP A 52 -7.93 -12.02 7.34
N ILE A 53 -7.81 -10.71 7.08
CA ILE A 53 -8.14 -10.11 5.79
C ILE A 53 -6.90 -9.36 5.30
N SER A 54 -6.30 -9.87 4.24
CA SER A 54 -5.13 -9.29 3.60
C SER A 54 -5.53 -8.51 2.35
N LEU A 55 -5.06 -7.26 2.23
CA LEU A 55 -5.27 -6.42 1.05
C LEU A 55 -3.99 -6.39 0.20
N GLY A 56 -4.17 -6.32 -1.12
CA GLY A 56 -3.05 -6.17 -2.05
C GLY A 56 -2.41 -4.79 -1.97
N CYS A 57 -1.09 -4.75 -1.90
CA CYS A 57 -0.30 -3.52 -2.08
C CYS A 57 0.37 -3.54 -3.46
N ARG A 58 0.67 -2.36 -4.02
CA ARG A 58 1.41 -2.25 -5.29
C ARG A 58 2.72 -1.51 -5.11
N LEU A 59 3.76 -1.93 -5.83
CA LEU A 59 5.03 -1.21 -5.86
C LEU A 59 4.93 0.01 -6.79
N VAL A 60 5.33 1.18 -6.29
CA VAL A 60 5.42 2.42 -7.07
C VAL A 60 6.90 2.73 -7.28
N VAL A 61 7.40 2.41 -8.47
CA VAL A 61 8.81 2.63 -8.82
C VAL A 61 9.07 4.11 -9.11
N ARG A 62 10.08 4.67 -8.43
CA ARG A 62 10.60 6.03 -8.64
C ARG A 62 12.13 6.01 -8.71
N LYS A 63 12.81 7.08 -8.28
CA LYS A 63 14.24 7.30 -8.53
C LYS A 63 15.17 6.75 -7.44
N SER A 64 14.66 6.47 -6.25
CA SER A 64 15.51 6.16 -5.07
C SER A 64 16.14 4.76 -5.03
N CYS A 65 15.66 3.80 -5.84
CA CYS A 65 16.14 2.41 -5.79
C CYS A 65 16.83 1.92 -7.07
N GLY A 66 16.84 2.74 -8.13
CA GLY A 66 17.43 2.39 -9.43
C GLY A 66 16.71 1.28 -10.21
N ALA A 67 15.52 0.87 -9.79
CA ALA A 67 14.67 0.00 -10.59
C ALA A 67 14.03 0.79 -11.74
N GLN A 68 13.85 0.15 -12.89
CA GLN A 68 13.07 0.73 -13.99
C GLN A 68 11.59 0.40 -13.77
N PRO A 69 10.66 1.33 -14.05
CA PRO A 69 9.25 0.98 -14.12
C PRO A 69 9.08 -0.16 -15.12
N SER A 70 8.37 -1.23 -14.75
CA SER A 70 7.97 -2.22 -15.74
C SER A 70 7.14 -1.49 -16.82
N PRO A 71 7.35 -1.76 -18.12
CA PRO A 71 6.42 -1.29 -19.13
C PRO A 71 5.03 -1.73 -18.67
N SER A 72 4.11 -0.78 -18.56
CA SER A 72 2.76 -1.04 -18.10
C SER A 72 2.20 -2.22 -18.88
N MET A 73 1.85 -3.32 -18.19
CA MET A 73 0.73 -4.11 -18.67
C MET A 73 -0.45 -3.14 -18.62
N SER A 74 -0.81 -2.63 -19.79
CA SER A 74 -2.08 -1.96 -20.03
C SER A 74 -3.18 -2.84 -19.44
N ALA A 75 -3.77 -2.38 -18.35
CA ALA A 75 -5.10 -2.79 -17.95
C ALA A 75 -6.09 -1.95 -18.76
#